data_AF-A0A355DW99-F1
#
_entry.id   AF-A0A355DW99-F1
#
_cell.length_a   1.000
_cell.length_b   1.000
_cell.length_c   1.000
_cell.angle_alpha   90.00
_cell.angle_beta   90.00
_cell.angle_gamma   90.00
#
_symmetry.space_group_name_H-M   'P 1'
#
loop_
_entity.id
_entity.type
_entity.pdbx_description
1 polymer ?
#
loop_
_entity_poly.entity_id
_entity_poly.type
_entity_poly.pdbx_seq_one_letter_code
_entity_poly.pdbx_strand_id
1 'polypeptide(L)'
;MVTTLEDTKRTAIAQKLADMKAFQNLIISMDQKLIQACTDSDIRHRLQEMLDDDQKNMGVLDTVIVQYGVKAEPHQATEKIIEQAQQMMDDPEFSLFKKAAQFELLKHAQVMSGLLVHKCGQVVGADIEAAIAPLNTVNFENRAHQEQLKGILEILGTRELTGQEPDQGLWGRVQDAIAALSGVVGSAVTQSSGMSDMTIGQILRMDHSKAKTLFTEIENSSDPQKIQEYFGQLYKDLTAHAKAEEQVLYPAVRSYYEDTQDLYNEQAEQARMLEEIKSLSPSSSEFKTKVQQLKDATNHHINQEENEMLPRLDANFSSEQQQELATQFKSAKSKLQDEMAASMK
;
A
#
# COMPACT_ATOMS: atom_id res chain seq x y z
N MET A 1 -34.61 -34.54 18.49
CA MET A 1 -34.06 -33.39 19.24
C MET A 1 -34.45 -32.14 18.49
N VAL A 2 -34.98 -31.12 19.16
CA VAL A 2 -35.30 -29.83 18.53
C VAL A 2 -34.00 -29.06 18.42
N THR A 3 -33.43 -28.96 17.22
CA THR A 3 -32.26 -28.12 16.95
C THR A 3 -32.64 -26.67 17.22
N THR A 4 -31.90 -25.99 18.10
CA THR A 4 -32.20 -24.59 18.41
C THR A 4 -31.67 -23.67 17.30
N LEU A 5 -32.16 -22.42 17.26
CA LEU A 5 -31.62 -21.40 16.34
C LEU A 5 -30.13 -21.15 16.60
N GLU A 6 -29.68 -21.25 17.86
CA GLU A 6 -28.27 -21.11 18.23
C GLU A 6 -27.42 -22.28 17.72
N ASP A 7 -27.92 -23.52 17.82
CA ASP A 7 -27.24 -24.69 17.26
C ASP A 7 -27.04 -24.53 15.75
N THR A 8 -28.07 -24.03 15.05
CA THR A 8 -28.02 -23.80 13.60
C THR A 8 -26.97 -22.75 13.22
N LYS A 9 -26.86 -21.66 13.98
CA LYS A 9 -25.84 -20.62 13.78
C LYS A 9 -24.42 -21.15 14.05
N ARG A 10 -24.26 -21.94 15.12
CA ARG A 10 -22.96 -22.50 15.48
C ARG A 10 -22.46 -23.51 14.44
N THR A 11 -23.34 -24.34 13.91
CA THR A 11 -23.01 -25.27 12.80
C THR A 11 -22.65 -24.53 11.51
N ALA A 12 -23.32 -23.41 11.19
CA ALA A 12 -22.99 -22.62 10.01
C ALA A 12 -21.56 -22.01 10.09
N ILE A 13 -21.17 -21.49 11.25
CA ILE A 13 -19.79 -21.01 11.46
C ILE A 13 -18.79 -22.16 11.40
N ALA A 14 -19.10 -23.34 11.97
CA ALA A 14 -18.25 -24.53 11.84
C ALA A 14 -18.02 -24.91 10.37
N GLN A 15 -19.08 -24.94 9.56
CA GLN A 15 -18.96 -25.25 8.14
C GLN A 15 -18.11 -24.20 7.41
N LYS A 16 -18.26 -22.92 7.75
CA LYS A 16 -17.43 -21.86 7.16
C LYS A 16 -15.95 -21.97 7.55
N LEU A 17 -15.65 -22.37 8.79
CA LEU A 17 -14.29 -22.68 9.22
C LEU A 17 -13.72 -23.90 8.47
N ALA A 18 -14.53 -24.92 8.23
CA ALA A 18 -14.14 -26.07 7.42
C ALA A 18 -13.86 -25.69 5.97
N ASP A 19 -14.68 -24.81 5.37
CA ASP A 19 -14.44 -24.23 4.04
C ASP A 19 -13.11 -23.49 3.99
N MET A 20 -12.83 -22.64 4.98
CA MET A 20 -11.57 -21.90 5.06
C MET A 20 -10.35 -22.82 5.14
N LYS A 21 -10.44 -23.90 5.92
CA LYS A 21 -9.36 -24.91 5.98
C LYS A 21 -9.18 -25.62 4.63
N ALA A 22 -10.26 -25.95 3.94
CA ALA A 22 -10.20 -26.56 2.61
C ALA A 22 -9.54 -25.61 1.59
N PHE A 23 -9.91 -24.33 1.61
CA PHE A 23 -9.26 -23.30 0.78
C PHE A 23 -7.81 -23.06 1.17
N GLN A 24 -7.43 -23.10 2.45
CA GLN A 24 -6.03 -22.95 2.85
C GLN A 24 -5.16 -24.07 2.26
N ASN A 25 -5.67 -25.31 2.21
CA ASN A 25 -4.95 -26.42 1.57
C ASN A 25 -4.78 -26.19 0.06
N LEU A 26 -5.83 -25.70 -0.60
CA LEU A 26 -5.75 -25.34 -2.01
C LEU A 26 -4.73 -24.22 -2.24
N ILE A 27 -4.77 -23.15 -1.44
CA ILE A 27 -3.84 -22.02 -1.51
C ILE A 27 -2.39 -22.53 -1.45
N ILE A 28 -2.04 -23.33 -0.44
CA ILE A 28 -0.70 -23.91 -0.30
C ILE A 28 -0.29 -24.69 -1.56
N SER A 29 -1.20 -25.50 -2.10
CA SER A 29 -0.93 -26.28 -3.32
C SER A 29 -0.75 -25.40 -4.56
N MET A 30 -1.57 -24.36 -4.71
CA MET A 30 -1.47 -23.42 -5.83
C MET A 30 -0.17 -22.63 -5.77
N ASP A 31 0.23 -22.17 -4.59
CA ASP A 31 1.44 -21.40 -4.38
C ASP A 31 2.69 -22.20 -4.77
N GLN A 32 2.77 -23.46 -4.30
CA GLN A 32 3.83 -24.40 -4.72
C GLN A 32 3.93 -24.56 -6.24
N LYS A 33 2.77 -24.68 -6.92
CA LYS A 33 2.72 -24.78 -8.39
C LYS A 33 3.17 -23.47 -9.06
N LEU A 34 2.78 -22.31 -8.53
CA LEU A 34 3.21 -21.00 -9.04
C LEU A 34 4.72 -20.82 -8.88
N ILE A 35 5.29 -21.13 -7.71
CA ILE A 35 6.73 -21.08 -7.45
C ILE A 35 7.48 -21.97 -8.44
N GLN A 36 7.00 -23.19 -8.67
CA GLN A 36 7.63 -24.12 -9.60
C GLN A 36 7.57 -23.64 -11.06
N ALA A 37 6.46 -23.03 -11.47
CA ALA A 37 6.25 -22.54 -12.83
C ALA A 37 6.91 -21.18 -13.10
N CYS A 38 7.19 -20.39 -12.07
CA CYS A 38 7.76 -19.06 -12.20
C CYS A 38 9.28 -19.11 -12.39
N THR A 39 9.79 -18.38 -13.39
CA THR A 39 11.23 -18.28 -13.67
C THR A 39 11.89 -17.06 -13.02
N ASP A 40 11.10 -16.03 -12.68
CA ASP A 40 11.55 -14.80 -12.06
C ASP A 40 11.95 -15.04 -10.59
N SER A 41 13.17 -14.64 -10.20
CA SER A 41 13.69 -14.87 -8.84
C SER A 41 12.94 -14.08 -7.78
N ASP A 42 12.55 -12.85 -8.09
CA ASP A 42 11.99 -11.92 -7.12
C ASP A 42 10.52 -12.29 -6.85
N ILE A 43 9.78 -12.63 -7.92
CA ILE A 43 8.43 -13.17 -7.78
C ILE A 43 8.45 -14.49 -7.00
N ARG A 44 9.38 -15.41 -7.30
CA ARG A 44 9.49 -16.67 -6.55
C ARG A 44 9.81 -16.45 -5.08
N HIS A 45 10.69 -15.50 -4.75
CA HIS A 45 11.01 -15.20 -3.37
C HIS A 45 9.78 -14.73 -2.58
N ARG A 46 9.01 -13.80 -3.16
CA ARG A 46 7.76 -13.29 -2.56
C ARG A 46 6.71 -14.39 -2.39
N LEU A 47 6.52 -15.25 -3.39
CA LEU A 47 5.65 -16.42 -3.29
C LEU A 47 6.13 -17.40 -2.21
N GLN A 48 7.44 -17.60 -2.05
CA GLN A 48 7.98 -18.46 -1.00
C GLN A 48 7.68 -17.91 0.41
N GLU A 49 7.78 -16.60 0.62
CA GLU A 49 7.40 -15.98 1.90
C GLU A 49 5.90 -16.20 2.19
N MET A 50 5.03 -16.01 1.18
CA MET A 50 3.60 -16.26 1.31
C MET A 50 3.30 -17.73 1.65
N LEU A 51 3.99 -18.67 1.00
CA LEU A 51 3.85 -20.11 1.24
C LEU A 51 4.25 -20.48 2.68
N ASP A 52 5.34 -19.90 3.20
CA ASP A 52 5.81 -20.17 4.55
C ASP A 52 4.78 -19.70 5.60
N ASP A 53 4.16 -18.55 5.38
CA ASP A 53 3.09 -18.02 6.23
C ASP A 53 1.80 -18.83 6.08
N ASP A 54 1.44 -19.24 4.87
CA ASP A 54 0.29 -20.11 4.63
C ASP A 54 0.37 -21.47 5.31
N GLN A 55 1.57 -22.05 5.38
CA GLN A 55 1.81 -23.30 6.10
C GLN A 55 1.61 -23.11 7.61
N LYS A 56 2.05 -21.98 8.18
CA LYS A 56 1.77 -21.63 9.59
C LYS A 56 0.28 -21.41 9.83
N ASN A 57 -0.39 -20.72 8.91
CA ASN A 57 -1.81 -20.41 8.98
C ASN A 57 -2.70 -21.66 9.01
N MET A 58 -2.28 -22.76 8.37
CA MET A 58 -2.95 -24.05 8.50
C MET A 58 -3.04 -24.51 9.96
N GLY A 59 -1.94 -24.39 10.73
CA GLY A 59 -1.92 -24.76 12.14
C GLY A 59 -2.80 -23.86 13.01
N VAL A 60 -2.90 -22.56 12.66
CA VAL A 60 -3.82 -21.63 13.32
C VAL A 60 -5.28 -22.01 13.05
N LEU A 61 -5.64 -22.31 11.80
CA LEU A 61 -6.98 -22.75 11.43
C LEU A 61 -7.36 -24.06 12.14
N ASP A 62 -6.45 -25.02 12.22
CA ASP A 62 -6.67 -26.26 12.96
C ASP A 62 -6.94 -26.00 14.45
N THR A 63 -6.16 -25.11 15.05
CA THR A 63 -6.35 -24.72 16.45
C THR A 63 -7.72 -24.07 16.65
N VAL A 64 -8.10 -23.12 15.78
CA VAL A 64 -9.41 -22.45 15.85
C VAL A 64 -10.55 -23.46 15.71
N ILE A 65 -10.49 -24.37 14.73
CA ILE A 65 -11.53 -25.39 14.53
C ILE A 65 -11.68 -26.29 15.75
N VAL A 66 -10.55 -26.69 16.36
CA VAL A 66 -10.57 -27.52 17.58
C VAL A 66 -11.16 -26.76 18.76
N GLN A 67 -10.73 -25.52 19.00
CA GLN A 67 -11.21 -24.68 20.10
C GLN A 67 -12.68 -24.27 19.93
N TYR A 68 -13.14 -24.09 18.69
CA TYR A 68 -14.53 -23.82 18.37
C TYR A 68 -15.47 -24.97 18.79
N GLY A 69 -14.96 -26.20 18.82
CA GLY A 69 -15.62 -27.37 19.43
C GLY A 69 -16.78 -27.97 18.65
N VAL A 70 -17.26 -27.32 17.58
CA VAL A 70 -18.28 -27.85 16.67
C VAL A 70 -17.63 -28.28 15.37
N LYS A 71 -17.77 -29.57 15.03
CA LYS A 71 -17.26 -30.13 13.77
C LYS A 71 -18.27 -29.97 12.65
N ALA A 72 -17.77 -29.66 11.47
CA ALA A 72 -18.52 -29.68 10.22
C ALA A 72 -17.57 -30.05 9.07
N GLU A 73 -18.16 -30.51 7.97
CA GLU A 73 -17.46 -30.73 6.72
C GLU A 73 -17.60 -29.49 5.82
N PRO A 74 -16.65 -29.27 4.88
CA PRO A 74 -16.77 -28.22 3.88
C PRO A 74 -18.09 -28.32 3.11
N HIS A 75 -18.61 -27.18 2.67
CA HIS A 75 -19.78 -27.13 1.83
C HIS A 75 -19.48 -27.72 0.45
N GLN A 76 -20.42 -28.47 -0.15
CA GLN A 76 -20.21 -29.11 -1.46
C GLN A 76 -19.86 -28.11 -2.58
N ALA A 77 -20.35 -26.87 -2.49
CA ALA A 77 -19.96 -25.81 -3.43
C ALA A 77 -18.48 -25.43 -3.31
N THR A 78 -17.92 -25.43 -2.11
CA THR A 78 -16.50 -25.21 -1.84
C THR A 78 -15.66 -26.29 -2.52
N GLU A 79 -16.05 -27.56 -2.39
CA GLU A 79 -15.36 -28.67 -3.04
C GLU A 79 -15.32 -28.51 -4.58
N LYS A 80 -16.44 -28.10 -5.19
CA LYS A 80 -16.51 -27.83 -6.63
C LYS A 80 -15.60 -26.67 -7.06
N ILE A 81 -15.55 -25.60 -6.26
CA ILE A 81 -14.63 -24.47 -6.52
C ILE A 81 -13.18 -24.95 -6.44
N ILE A 82 -12.86 -25.80 -5.45
CA ILE A 82 -11.52 -26.36 -5.29
C ILE A 82 -11.11 -27.19 -6.51
N GLU A 83 -11.98 -28.09 -6.95
CA GLU A 83 -11.73 -28.94 -8.11
C GLU A 83 -11.47 -28.10 -9.37
N GLN A 84 -12.31 -27.08 -9.62
CA GLN A 84 -12.14 -26.19 -10.76
C GLN A 84 -10.83 -25.41 -10.72
N ALA A 85 -10.47 -24.87 -9.55
CA ALA A 85 -9.21 -24.15 -9.39
C ALA A 85 -7.99 -25.06 -9.58
N GLN A 86 -8.04 -26.31 -9.10
CA GLN A 86 -6.98 -27.29 -9.32
C GLN A 86 -6.82 -27.63 -10.81
N GLN A 87 -7.93 -27.90 -11.50
CA GLN A 87 -7.94 -28.17 -12.94
C GLN A 87 -7.31 -27.01 -13.72
N MET A 88 -7.69 -25.77 -13.42
CA MET A 88 -7.12 -24.58 -14.05
C MET A 88 -5.60 -24.46 -13.82
N MET A 89 -5.12 -24.79 -12.63
CA MET A 89 -3.69 -24.70 -12.31
C MET A 89 -2.85 -25.71 -13.08
N ASP A 90 -3.41 -26.89 -13.37
CA ASP A 90 -2.74 -27.95 -14.12
C ASP A 90 -2.87 -27.80 -15.64
N ASP A 91 -3.82 -26.97 -16.10
CA ASP A 91 -4.05 -26.74 -17.51
C ASP A 91 -2.93 -25.88 -18.13
N PRO A 92 -2.23 -26.37 -19.19
CA PRO A 92 -1.15 -25.65 -19.85
C PRO A 92 -1.64 -24.46 -20.71
N GLU A 93 -2.93 -24.36 -21.03
CA GLU A 93 -3.48 -23.20 -21.77
C GLU A 93 -3.51 -21.92 -20.92
N PHE A 94 -3.46 -22.07 -19.60
CA PHE A 94 -3.42 -20.92 -18.68
C PHE A 94 -1.98 -20.47 -18.47
N SER A 95 -1.74 -19.20 -18.79
CA SER A 95 -0.47 -18.54 -18.52
C SER A 95 -0.21 -18.39 -17.01
N LEU A 96 1.05 -18.12 -16.66
CA LEU A 96 1.43 -17.84 -15.27
C LEU A 96 0.67 -16.63 -14.70
N PHE A 97 0.45 -15.58 -15.50
CA PHE A 97 -0.37 -14.43 -15.11
C PHE A 97 -1.79 -14.83 -14.74
N LYS A 98 -2.48 -15.61 -15.59
CA LYS A 98 -3.86 -16.06 -15.31
C LYS A 98 -3.92 -16.95 -14.08
N LYS A 99 -2.93 -17.85 -13.89
CA LYS A 99 -2.82 -18.72 -12.71
C LYS A 99 -2.62 -17.89 -11.43
N ALA A 100 -1.73 -16.89 -11.47
CA ALA A 100 -1.53 -15.96 -10.37
C ALA A 100 -2.80 -15.13 -10.07
N ALA A 101 -3.56 -14.73 -11.08
CA ALA A 101 -4.80 -13.96 -10.90
C ALA A 101 -5.87 -14.79 -10.18
N GLN A 102 -6.01 -16.07 -10.54
CA GLN A 102 -6.91 -16.98 -9.84
C GLN A 102 -6.47 -17.23 -8.40
N PHE A 103 -5.15 -17.32 -8.17
CA PHE A 103 -4.60 -17.44 -6.82
C PHE A 103 -4.91 -16.21 -5.95
N GLU A 104 -4.79 -15.01 -6.50
CA GLU A 104 -5.19 -13.76 -5.82
C GLU A 104 -6.69 -13.77 -5.46
N LEU A 105 -7.56 -14.17 -6.39
CA LEU A 105 -8.99 -14.25 -6.13
C LEU A 105 -9.32 -15.22 -4.98
N LEU A 106 -8.61 -16.35 -4.89
CA LEU A 106 -8.78 -17.31 -3.81
C LEU A 106 -8.29 -16.76 -2.47
N LYS A 107 -7.12 -16.10 -2.45
CA LYS A 107 -6.60 -15.38 -1.28
C LYS A 107 -7.59 -14.32 -0.80
N HIS A 108 -8.19 -13.56 -1.72
CA HIS A 108 -9.23 -12.59 -1.40
C HIS A 108 -10.46 -13.24 -0.75
N ALA A 109 -10.94 -14.34 -1.33
CA ALA A 109 -12.06 -15.10 -0.76
C ALA A 109 -11.76 -15.63 0.66
N GLN A 110 -10.51 -16.00 0.94
CA GLN A 110 -10.06 -16.43 2.26
C GLN A 110 -10.08 -15.29 3.28
N VAL A 111 -9.59 -14.10 2.93
CA VAL A 111 -9.67 -12.89 3.78
C VAL A 111 -11.12 -12.56 4.11
N MET A 112 -11.98 -12.50 3.09
CA MET A 112 -13.40 -12.19 3.30
C MET A 112 -14.10 -13.22 4.16
N SER A 113 -13.73 -14.50 4.04
CA SER A 113 -14.25 -15.57 4.88
C SER A 113 -13.86 -15.40 6.34
N GLY A 114 -12.60 -15.06 6.62
CA GLY A 114 -12.14 -14.86 7.99
C GLY A 114 -12.70 -13.60 8.65
N LEU A 115 -12.87 -12.50 7.91
CA LEU A 115 -13.57 -11.30 8.39
C LEU A 115 -15.03 -11.59 8.73
N LEU A 116 -15.72 -12.37 7.88
CA LEU A 116 -17.10 -12.76 8.12
C LEU A 116 -17.21 -13.64 9.38
N VAL A 117 -16.34 -14.65 9.53
CA VAL A 117 -16.31 -15.52 10.71
C VAL A 117 -16.07 -14.70 11.99
N HIS A 118 -15.12 -13.77 11.96
CA HIS A 118 -14.87 -12.86 13.08
C HIS A 118 -16.13 -12.07 13.46
N LYS A 119 -16.81 -11.47 12.46
CA LYS A 119 -18.05 -10.72 12.70
C LYS A 119 -19.18 -11.59 13.22
N CYS A 120 -19.30 -12.82 12.73
CA CYS A 120 -20.28 -13.78 13.24
C CYS A 120 -20.02 -14.13 14.71
N GLY A 121 -18.75 -14.29 15.12
CA GLY A 121 -18.40 -14.57 16.50
C GLY A 121 -18.85 -13.48 17.48
N GLN A 122 -18.67 -12.21 17.11
CA GLN A 122 -19.13 -11.05 17.89
C GLN A 122 -20.65 -11.06 18.15
N VAL A 123 -21.43 -11.69 17.27
CA VAL A 123 -22.90 -11.74 17.36
C VAL A 123 -23.39 -12.99 18.09
N VAL A 124 -22.67 -14.11 17.99
CA VAL A 124 -23.11 -15.40 18.55
C VAL A 124 -22.81 -15.53 20.04
N GLY A 125 -21.67 -15.04 20.52
CA GLY A 125 -21.33 -15.10 21.94
C GLY A 125 -19.83 -14.93 22.22
N ALA A 126 -19.51 -14.46 23.43
CA ALA A 126 -18.13 -14.19 23.85
C ALA A 126 -17.25 -15.45 23.91
N ASP A 127 -17.84 -16.62 24.16
CA ASP A 127 -17.15 -17.92 24.09
C ASP A 127 -16.66 -18.22 22.68
N ILE A 128 -17.51 -17.93 21.68
CA ILE A 128 -17.17 -18.11 20.26
C ILE A 128 -16.14 -17.09 19.81
N GLU A 129 -16.33 -15.82 20.17
CA GLU A 129 -15.38 -14.76 19.83
C GLU A 129 -13.97 -15.09 20.32
N ALA A 130 -13.84 -15.59 21.56
CA ALA A 130 -12.57 -16.04 22.11
C ALA A 130 -11.96 -17.23 21.33
N ALA A 131 -12.79 -18.21 20.93
CA ALA A 131 -12.32 -19.39 20.20
C ALA A 131 -11.78 -19.05 18.80
N ILE A 132 -12.35 -18.04 18.14
CA ILE A 132 -11.94 -17.63 16.77
C ILE A 132 -10.91 -16.50 16.76
N ALA A 133 -10.56 -15.91 17.89
CA ALA A 133 -9.62 -14.78 17.97
C ALA A 133 -8.26 -15.04 17.28
N PRO A 134 -7.65 -16.25 17.32
CA PRO A 134 -6.40 -16.53 16.60
C PRO A 134 -6.52 -16.38 15.07
N LEU A 135 -7.73 -16.45 14.51
CA LEU A 135 -7.97 -16.27 13.07
C LEU A 135 -7.56 -14.87 12.58
N ASN A 136 -7.44 -13.90 13.48
CA ASN A 136 -6.96 -12.55 13.14
C ASN A 136 -5.56 -12.58 12.52
N THR A 137 -4.66 -13.44 12.99
CA THR A 137 -3.32 -13.60 12.40
C THR A 137 -3.42 -14.02 10.94
N VAL A 138 -4.23 -15.04 10.64
CA VAL A 138 -4.51 -15.54 9.29
C VAL A 138 -5.07 -14.43 8.39
N ASN A 139 -5.94 -13.58 8.94
CA ASN A 139 -6.54 -12.46 8.21
C ASN A 139 -5.50 -11.37 7.89
N PHE A 140 -4.64 -11.01 8.85
CA PHE A 140 -3.62 -9.99 8.65
C PHE A 140 -2.56 -10.42 7.63
N GLU A 141 -2.07 -11.65 7.74
CA GLU A 141 -1.10 -12.20 6.79
C GLU A 141 -1.69 -12.30 5.38
N ASN A 142 -2.90 -12.85 5.24
CA ASN A 142 -3.53 -12.91 3.92
C ASN A 142 -3.80 -11.52 3.31
N ARG A 143 -4.08 -10.49 4.13
CA ARG A 143 -4.19 -9.12 3.63
C ARG A 143 -2.85 -8.59 3.12
N ALA A 144 -1.75 -8.85 3.82
CA ALA A 144 -0.42 -8.50 3.35
C ALA A 144 -0.07 -9.23 2.04
N HIS A 145 -0.44 -10.51 1.93
CA HIS A 145 -0.26 -11.31 0.71
C HIS A 145 -1.01 -10.71 -0.49
N GLN A 146 -2.21 -10.15 -0.31
CA GLN A 146 -2.95 -9.50 -1.39
C GLN A 146 -2.20 -8.31 -1.98
N GLU A 147 -1.59 -7.47 -1.14
CA GLU A 147 -0.78 -6.34 -1.64
C GLU A 147 0.45 -6.83 -2.40
N GLN A 148 1.08 -7.90 -1.94
CA GLN A 148 2.18 -8.51 -2.69
C GLN A 148 1.70 -9.07 -4.05
N LEU A 149 0.56 -9.76 -4.07
CA LEU A 149 0.02 -10.35 -5.28
C LEU A 149 -0.37 -9.30 -6.33
N LYS A 150 -0.85 -8.12 -5.92
CA LYS A 150 -1.09 -7.02 -6.87
C LYS A 150 0.17 -6.65 -7.66
N GLY A 151 1.30 -6.45 -6.97
CA GLY A 151 2.57 -6.13 -7.63
C GLY A 151 3.08 -7.29 -8.52
N ILE A 152 2.86 -8.55 -8.11
CA ILE A 152 3.19 -9.70 -8.96
C ILE A 152 2.32 -9.71 -10.22
N LEU A 153 1.02 -9.45 -10.09
CA LEU A 153 0.08 -9.40 -11.20
C LEU A 153 0.37 -8.26 -12.16
N GLU A 154 0.81 -7.11 -11.66
CA GLU A 154 1.25 -5.99 -12.50
C GLU A 154 2.47 -6.39 -13.34
N ILE A 155 3.47 -7.01 -12.74
CA ILE A 155 4.67 -7.48 -13.45
C ILE A 155 4.29 -8.53 -14.50
N LEU A 156 3.61 -9.61 -14.07
CA LEU A 156 3.25 -10.71 -14.96
C LEU A 156 2.29 -10.26 -16.07
N GLY A 157 1.31 -9.44 -15.73
CA GLY A 157 0.31 -8.91 -16.66
C GLY A 157 0.93 -7.96 -17.67
N THR A 158 1.81 -7.05 -17.24
CA THR A 158 2.49 -6.11 -18.16
C THR A 158 3.37 -6.86 -19.14
N ARG A 159 4.14 -7.84 -18.66
CA ARG A 159 4.95 -8.72 -19.51
C ARG A 159 4.11 -9.51 -20.49
N GLU A 160 2.99 -10.10 -20.05
CA GLU A 160 2.09 -10.87 -20.92
C GLU A 160 1.42 -10.01 -22.00
N LEU A 161 0.93 -8.83 -21.62
CA LEU A 161 0.13 -7.98 -22.51
C LEU A 161 0.99 -7.15 -23.47
N THR A 162 2.20 -6.75 -23.07
CA THR A 162 3.03 -5.82 -23.85
C THR A 162 4.36 -6.43 -24.32
N GLY A 163 4.80 -7.54 -23.70
CA GLY A 163 6.15 -8.09 -23.92
C GLY A 163 7.26 -7.24 -23.29
N GLN A 164 6.93 -6.25 -22.46
CA GLN A 164 7.88 -5.34 -21.81
C GLN A 164 7.81 -5.48 -20.29
N GLU A 165 8.89 -5.07 -19.61
CA GLU A 165 8.88 -4.88 -18.16
C GLU A 165 7.95 -3.71 -17.80
N PRO A 166 7.21 -3.78 -16.68
CA PRO A 166 6.49 -2.62 -16.17
C PRO A 166 7.45 -1.46 -15.94
N ASP A 167 7.01 -0.26 -16.30
CA ASP A 167 7.79 0.95 -16.05
C ASP A 167 7.89 1.17 -14.54
N GLN A 168 9.00 0.74 -13.94
CA GLN A 168 9.38 1.11 -12.56
C GLN A 168 9.80 2.59 -12.44
N GLY A 169 9.42 3.41 -13.42
CA GLY A 169 9.50 4.85 -13.39
C GLY A 169 8.91 5.42 -12.11
N LEU A 170 9.44 6.58 -11.74
CA LEU A 170 9.15 7.32 -10.52
C LEU A 170 7.65 7.35 -10.12
N TRP A 171 6.76 7.33 -11.11
CA TRP A 171 5.31 7.41 -10.91
C TRP A 171 4.65 6.13 -10.37
N GLY A 172 5.11 4.94 -10.76
CA GLY A 172 4.57 3.67 -10.24
C GLY A 172 4.92 3.49 -8.76
N ARG A 173 6.18 3.75 -8.42
CA ARG A 173 6.68 3.65 -7.02
C ARG A 173 6.08 4.71 -6.08
N VAL A 174 5.74 5.88 -6.62
CA VAL A 174 4.98 6.89 -5.88
C VAL A 174 3.57 6.41 -5.58
N GLN A 175 2.86 5.82 -6.56
CA GLN A 175 1.53 5.25 -6.34
C GLN A 175 1.55 4.11 -5.30
N ASP A 176 2.53 3.21 -5.37
CA ASP A 176 2.67 2.09 -4.42
C ASP A 176 2.93 2.56 -2.99
N ALA A 177 3.79 3.56 -2.82
CA ALA A 177 4.08 4.14 -1.50
C ALA A 177 2.86 4.88 -0.91
N ILE A 178 2.04 5.52 -1.75
CA ILE A 178 0.77 6.14 -1.34
C ILE A 178 -0.25 5.09 -0.90
N ALA A 179 -0.35 3.97 -1.64
CA ALA A 179 -1.21 2.86 -1.26
C ALA A 179 -0.80 2.28 0.10
N ALA A 180 0.51 2.16 0.37
CA ALA A 180 1.03 1.73 1.67
C ALA A 180 0.74 2.74 2.81
N LEU A 181 0.86 4.05 2.56
CA LEU A 181 0.58 5.11 3.56
C LEU A 181 -0.90 5.30 3.87
N SER A 182 -1.80 5.04 2.90
CA SER A 182 -3.25 5.03 3.10
C SER A 182 -3.76 3.80 3.88
N GLY A 183 -2.84 2.96 4.37
CA GLY A 183 -3.12 1.80 5.18
C GLY A 183 -4.06 2.08 6.35
N VAL A 184 -5.28 1.55 6.24
CA VAL A 184 -6.13 1.15 7.37
C VAL A 184 -6.57 2.29 8.31
N VAL A 185 -7.27 3.30 7.80
CA VAL A 185 -8.31 4.01 8.60
C VAL A 185 -9.50 4.37 7.71
N GLY A 186 -10.68 3.83 8.05
CA GLY A 186 -11.97 4.37 7.60
C GLY A 186 -12.69 3.60 6.49
N SER A 187 -13.35 2.49 6.85
CA SER A 187 -14.59 2.12 6.17
C SER A 187 -15.52 3.34 6.14
N ALA A 188 -15.97 3.71 4.93
CA ALA A 188 -16.96 4.74 4.60
C ALA A 188 -16.47 5.99 3.83
N VAL A 189 -15.37 5.96 3.08
CA VAL A 189 -15.21 6.90 1.93
C VAL A 189 -14.41 6.25 0.80
N THR A 190 -14.94 5.18 0.19
CA THR A 190 -14.43 4.72 -1.11
C THR A 190 -15.55 4.07 -1.91
N GLN A 191 -16.51 4.87 -2.36
CA GLN A 191 -17.25 4.56 -3.58
C GLN A 191 -17.36 5.84 -4.43
N SER A 192 -16.74 5.78 -5.61
CA SER A 192 -16.83 6.71 -6.74
C SER A 192 -16.50 8.19 -6.49
N SER A 193 -15.22 8.52 -6.42
CA SER A 193 -14.78 9.87 -6.75
C SER A 193 -13.32 9.88 -7.18
N GLY A 194 -13.04 10.60 -8.27
CA GLY A 194 -11.70 10.76 -8.81
C GLY A 194 -10.82 11.58 -7.87
N MET A 195 -9.68 12.03 -8.38
CA MET A 195 -8.69 12.88 -7.67
C MET A 195 -9.24 14.22 -7.11
N SER A 196 -10.55 14.45 -7.18
CA SER A 196 -11.30 15.58 -6.59
C SER A 196 -11.49 15.48 -5.08
N ASP A 197 -11.40 14.28 -4.49
CA ASP A 197 -11.83 14.06 -3.09
C ASP A 197 -10.67 13.87 -2.10
N MET A 198 -9.43 14.04 -2.56
CA MET A 198 -8.26 13.88 -1.70
C MET A 198 -8.12 15.04 -0.72
N THR A 199 -7.78 14.73 0.53
CA THR A 199 -7.47 15.75 1.55
C THR A 199 -6.07 16.32 1.35
N ILE A 200 -5.79 17.50 1.91
CA ILE A 200 -4.48 18.14 1.80
C ILE A 200 -3.36 17.26 2.38
N GLY A 201 -3.60 16.63 3.53
CA GLY A 201 -2.62 15.73 4.14
C GLY A 201 -2.32 14.48 3.29
N GLN A 202 -3.25 14.04 2.44
CA GLN A 202 -2.97 12.99 1.47
C GLN A 202 -2.05 13.51 0.36
N ILE A 203 -2.37 14.68 -0.22
CA ILE A 203 -1.56 15.30 -1.30
C ILE A 203 -0.12 15.56 -0.86
N LEU A 204 0.11 16.10 0.34
CA LEU A 204 1.47 16.35 0.85
C LEU A 204 2.25 15.04 0.98
N ARG A 205 1.66 14.00 1.56
CA ARG A 205 2.30 12.68 1.69
C ARG A 205 2.66 12.08 0.32
N MET A 206 1.86 12.32 -0.72
CA MET A 206 2.23 11.93 -2.10
C MET A 206 3.50 12.64 -2.56
N ASP A 207 3.57 13.96 -2.35
CA ASP A 207 4.74 14.77 -2.71
C ASP A 207 5.99 14.36 -1.92
N HIS A 208 5.84 14.13 -0.62
CA HIS A 208 6.92 13.68 0.27
C HIS A 208 7.46 12.33 -0.15
N SER A 209 6.57 11.39 -0.47
CA SER A 209 6.96 10.08 -0.98
C SER A 209 7.73 10.19 -2.29
N LYS A 210 7.27 11.05 -3.22
CA LYS A 210 7.97 11.30 -4.49
C LYS A 210 9.37 11.88 -4.26
N ALA A 211 9.53 12.82 -3.34
CA ALA A 211 10.84 13.37 -2.98
C ALA A 211 11.77 12.28 -2.42
N LYS A 212 11.29 11.46 -1.47
CA LYS A 212 12.05 10.32 -0.90
C LYS A 212 12.49 9.34 -1.97
N THR A 213 11.62 9.01 -2.94
CA THR A 213 11.97 8.17 -4.09
C THR A 213 13.07 8.81 -4.93
N LEU A 214 12.95 10.10 -5.29
CA LEU A 214 13.96 10.81 -6.07
C LEU A 214 15.34 10.85 -5.40
N PHE A 215 15.39 11.06 -4.07
CA PHE A 215 16.64 10.95 -3.32
C PHE A 215 17.27 9.57 -3.45
N THR A 216 16.46 8.51 -3.31
CA THR A 216 16.91 7.12 -3.42
C THR A 216 17.45 6.81 -4.82
N GLU A 217 16.79 7.33 -5.86
CA GLU A 217 17.26 7.16 -7.25
C GLU A 217 18.60 7.88 -7.50
N ILE A 218 18.79 9.06 -6.92
CA ILE A 218 20.05 9.79 -7.03
C ILE A 218 21.18 9.02 -6.32
N GLU A 219 20.92 8.46 -5.14
CA GLU A 219 21.90 7.69 -4.36
C GLU A 219 22.32 6.39 -5.05
N ASN A 220 21.36 5.69 -5.64
CA ASN A 220 21.57 4.38 -6.25
C ASN A 220 22.07 4.46 -7.70
N SER A 221 22.00 5.62 -8.34
CA SER A 221 22.50 5.80 -9.70
C SER A 221 24.00 6.08 -9.73
N SER A 222 24.70 5.46 -10.68
CA SER A 222 26.07 5.80 -11.06
C SER A 222 26.16 6.54 -12.41
N ASP A 223 25.02 6.74 -13.08
CA ASP A 223 24.91 7.41 -14.37
C ASP A 223 24.72 8.93 -14.16
N PRO A 224 25.70 9.77 -14.51
CA PRO A 224 25.62 11.21 -14.29
C PRO A 224 24.44 11.88 -15.00
N GLN A 225 24.01 11.36 -16.16
CA GLN A 225 22.87 11.90 -16.89
C GLN A 225 21.57 11.63 -16.13
N LYS A 226 21.36 10.38 -15.67
CA LYS A 226 20.19 10.03 -14.85
C LYS A 226 20.17 10.78 -13.53
N ILE A 227 21.32 10.92 -12.87
CA ILE A 227 21.44 11.73 -11.64
C ILE A 227 20.99 13.17 -11.91
N GLN A 228 21.43 13.75 -13.02
CA GLN A 228 21.04 15.11 -13.40
C GLN A 228 19.54 15.23 -13.66
N GLU A 229 18.94 14.24 -14.34
CA GLU A 229 17.50 14.19 -14.61
C GLU A 229 16.70 14.07 -13.30
N TYR A 230 17.06 13.15 -12.41
CA TYR A 230 16.40 12.97 -11.11
C TYR A 230 16.55 14.20 -10.22
N PHE A 231 17.75 14.78 -10.13
CA PHE A 231 17.96 16.00 -9.37
C PHE A 231 17.18 17.19 -9.95
N GLY A 232 17.13 17.30 -11.29
CA GLY A 232 16.34 18.32 -11.96
C GLY A 232 14.84 18.21 -11.64
N GLN A 233 14.31 16.99 -11.52
CA GLN A 233 12.94 16.75 -11.10
C GLN A 233 12.73 17.05 -9.62
N LEU A 234 13.63 16.60 -8.74
CA LEU A 234 13.61 16.86 -7.30
C LEU A 234 13.63 18.37 -6.99
N TYR A 235 14.52 19.10 -7.66
CA TYR A 235 14.62 20.56 -7.53
C TYR A 235 13.30 21.24 -7.86
N LYS A 236 12.63 20.84 -8.96
CA LYS A 236 11.33 21.39 -9.35
C LYS A 236 10.25 21.05 -8.34
N ASP A 237 10.19 19.79 -7.91
CA ASP A 237 9.15 19.30 -7.01
C ASP A 237 9.24 19.95 -5.64
N LEU A 238 10.42 19.97 -5.01
CA LEU A 238 10.63 20.60 -3.70
C LEU A 238 10.37 22.11 -3.76
N THR A 239 10.84 22.80 -4.80
CA THR A 239 10.62 24.25 -4.94
C THR A 239 9.13 24.59 -5.07
N ALA A 240 8.39 23.86 -5.90
CA ALA A 240 6.97 24.13 -6.12
C ALA A 240 6.12 23.70 -4.92
N HIS A 241 6.49 22.61 -4.25
CA HIS A 241 5.83 22.11 -3.04
C HIS A 241 5.99 23.12 -1.89
N ALA A 242 7.22 23.47 -1.51
CA ALA A 242 7.48 24.39 -0.41
C ALA A 242 6.74 25.73 -0.59
N LYS A 243 6.86 26.35 -1.76
CA LYS A 243 6.15 27.61 -2.06
C LYS A 243 4.61 27.47 -2.00
N ALA A 244 4.06 26.31 -2.33
CA ALA A 244 2.62 26.09 -2.23
C ALA A 244 2.19 25.94 -0.76
N GLU A 245 3.02 25.33 0.10
CA GLU A 245 2.78 25.26 1.54
C GLU A 245 2.84 26.63 2.19
N GLU A 246 3.88 27.41 1.86
CA GLU A 246 4.04 28.79 2.32
C GLU A 246 2.86 29.69 1.96
N GLN A 247 2.24 29.48 0.78
CA GLN A 247 1.12 30.27 0.26
C GLN A 247 -0.24 29.83 0.81
N VAL A 248 -0.44 28.54 1.01
CA VAL A 248 -1.77 27.96 1.29
C VAL A 248 -1.83 27.34 2.67
N LEU A 249 -0.89 26.44 2.97
CA LEU A 249 -0.97 25.56 4.13
C LEU A 249 -0.57 26.25 5.44
N TYR A 250 0.61 26.88 5.46
CA TYR A 250 1.14 27.50 6.67
C TYR A 250 0.24 28.64 7.17
N PRO A 251 -0.32 29.52 6.30
CA PRO A 251 -1.31 30.50 6.75
C PRO A 251 -2.56 29.88 7.36
N ALA A 252 -3.03 28.74 6.82
CA ALA A 252 -4.23 28.07 7.31
C ALA A 252 -4.01 27.43 8.68
N VAL A 253 -2.86 26.79 8.91
CA VAL A 253 -2.60 26.04 10.16
C VAL A 253 -1.95 26.88 11.27
N ARG A 254 -1.43 28.08 10.98
CA ARG A 254 -0.69 28.93 11.94
C ARG A 254 -1.41 29.20 13.26
N SER A 255 -2.74 29.28 13.28
CA SER A 255 -3.49 29.47 14.55
C SER A 255 -3.54 28.22 15.43
N TYR A 256 -3.19 27.05 14.88
CA TYR A 256 -3.29 25.74 15.53
C TYR A 256 -1.93 25.05 15.71
N TYR A 257 -0.87 25.58 15.07
CA TYR A 257 0.51 25.10 15.15
C TYR A 257 1.46 26.29 15.32
N GLU A 258 2.12 26.37 16.47
CA GLU A 258 2.95 27.52 16.86
C GLU A 258 4.31 27.57 16.14
N ASP A 259 4.84 26.40 15.75
CA ASP A 259 6.17 26.26 15.13
C ASP A 259 6.15 26.46 13.59
N THR A 260 5.10 27.06 13.04
CA THR A 260 5.05 27.36 11.59
C THR A 260 6.23 28.23 11.12
N GLN A 261 6.79 29.08 11.99
CA GLN A 261 7.96 29.89 11.65
C GLN A 261 9.23 29.03 11.45
N ASP A 262 9.36 27.93 12.16
CA ASP A 262 10.48 27.00 12.00
C ASP A 262 10.39 26.30 10.64
N LEU A 263 9.19 25.88 10.23
CA LEU A 263 8.97 25.33 8.88
C LEU A 263 9.40 26.30 7.77
N TYR A 264 9.04 27.58 7.85
CA TYR A 264 9.52 28.60 6.90
C TYR A 264 11.05 28.70 6.89
N ASN A 265 11.70 28.64 8.06
CA ASN A 265 13.15 28.75 8.17
C ASN A 265 13.85 27.55 7.53
N GLU A 266 13.34 26.34 7.77
CA GLU A 266 13.84 25.10 7.19
C GLU A 266 13.71 25.10 5.66
N GLN A 267 12.55 25.49 5.13
CA GLN A 267 12.35 25.57 3.68
C GLN A 267 13.25 26.62 3.02
N ALA A 268 13.49 27.75 3.69
CA ALA A 268 14.44 28.75 3.22
C ALA A 268 15.89 28.22 3.21
N GLU A 269 16.27 27.38 4.17
CA GLU A 269 17.57 26.71 4.17
C GLU A 269 17.68 25.68 3.05
N GLN A 270 16.67 24.81 2.89
CA GLN A 270 16.61 23.81 1.82
C GLN A 270 16.66 24.46 0.43
N ALA A 271 16.01 25.62 0.24
CA ALA A 271 16.09 26.39 -1.01
C ALA A 271 17.52 26.85 -1.33
N ARG A 272 18.31 27.25 -0.31
CA ARG A 272 19.73 27.59 -0.50
C ARG A 272 20.54 26.35 -0.87
N MET A 273 20.31 25.23 -0.18
CA MET A 273 20.99 23.96 -0.50
C MET A 273 20.70 23.51 -1.94
N LEU A 274 19.46 23.65 -2.41
CA LEU A 274 19.07 23.34 -3.78
C LEU A 274 19.83 24.17 -4.83
N GLU A 275 19.99 25.48 -4.62
CA GLU A 275 20.79 26.33 -5.51
C GLU A 275 22.28 25.97 -5.46
N GLU A 276 22.83 25.66 -4.29
CA GLU A 276 24.21 25.20 -4.16
C GLU A 276 24.44 23.91 -4.97
N ILE A 277 23.59 22.89 -4.77
CA ILE A 277 23.71 21.59 -5.45
C ILE A 277 23.57 21.73 -6.97
N LYS A 278 22.66 22.59 -7.43
CA LYS A 278 22.42 22.85 -8.86
C LYS A 278 23.66 23.36 -9.59
N SER A 279 24.59 24.00 -8.90
CA SER A 279 25.85 24.49 -9.47
C SER A 279 26.97 23.44 -9.55
N LEU A 280 26.77 22.27 -8.93
CA LEU A 280 27.77 21.21 -8.84
C LEU A 280 27.62 20.18 -9.96
N SER A 281 28.74 19.54 -10.32
CA SER A 281 28.71 18.42 -11.27
C SER A 281 28.07 17.18 -10.64
N PRO A 282 27.09 16.51 -11.29
CA PRO A 282 26.48 15.26 -10.83
C PRO A 282 27.49 14.13 -10.57
N SER A 283 28.66 14.18 -11.20
CA SER A 283 29.74 13.21 -11.03
C SER A 283 30.69 13.51 -9.85
N SER A 284 30.56 14.67 -9.21
CA SER A 284 31.45 15.08 -8.11
C SER A 284 31.07 14.45 -6.77
N SER A 285 32.07 14.19 -5.92
CA SER A 285 31.83 13.74 -4.54
C SER A 285 31.13 14.80 -3.69
N GLU A 286 31.38 16.08 -3.99
CA GLU A 286 30.74 17.22 -3.35
C GLU A 286 29.23 17.24 -3.61
N PHE A 287 28.79 17.01 -4.86
CA PHE A 287 27.38 16.89 -5.22
C PHE A 287 26.68 15.83 -4.36
N LYS A 288 27.27 14.62 -4.28
CA LYS A 288 26.69 13.52 -3.48
C LYS A 288 26.57 13.87 -2.00
N THR A 289 27.59 14.51 -1.44
CA THR A 289 27.59 14.94 -0.03
C THR A 289 26.50 15.98 0.23
N LYS A 290 26.35 16.96 -0.66
CA LYS A 290 25.35 18.01 -0.55
C LYS A 290 23.92 17.48 -0.76
N VAL A 291 23.72 16.53 -1.67
CA VAL A 291 22.42 15.83 -1.83
C VAL A 291 22.06 15.06 -0.56
N GLN A 292 23.01 14.38 0.07
CA GLN A 292 22.74 13.69 1.34
C GLN A 292 22.33 14.68 2.45
N GLN A 293 23.01 15.83 2.56
CA GLN A 293 22.63 16.87 3.52
C GLN A 293 21.23 17.42 3.26
N LEU A 294 20.89 17.67 2.00
CA LEU A 294 19.54 18.08 1.62
C LEU A 294 18.51 17.00 1.96
N LYS A 295 18.80 15.72 1.69
CA LYS A 295 17.93 14.59 2.04
C LYS A 295 17.64 14.55 3.53
N ASP A 296 18.66 14.71 4.36
CA ASP A 296 18.52 14.67 5.82
C ASP A 296 17.66 15.86 6.31
N ALA A 297 17.90 17.06 5.78
CA ALA A 297 17.11 18.25 6.08
C ALA A 297 15.64 18.10 5.62
N THR A 298 15.40 17.59 4.40
CA THR A 298 14.05 17.34 3.88
C THR A 298 13.33 16.25 4.68
N ASN A 299 14.01 15.19 5.09
CA ASN A 299 13.39 14.15 5.93
C ASN A 299 13.03 14.68 7.33
N HIS A 300 13.87 15.54 7.91
CA HIS A 300 13.55 16.21 9.18
C HIS A 300 12.26 17.03 9.06
N HIS A 301 12.21 17.90 8.04
CA HIS A 301 11.05 18.73 7.73
C HIS A 301 9.77 17.91 7.52
N ILE A 302 9.82 16.90 6.65
CA ILE A 302 8.69 15.99 6.39
C ILE A 302 8.21 15.33 7.69
N ASN A 303 9.12 14.91 8.57
CA ASN A 303 8.73 14.29 9.83
C ASN A 303 8.02 15.27 10.77
N GLN A 304 8.47 16.53 10.85
CA GLN A 304 7.80 17.55 11.64
C GLN A 304 6.40 17.83 11.08
N GLU A 305 6.28 17.98 9.76
CA GLU A 305 4.99 18.22 9.11
C GLU A 305 4.01 17.05 9.30
N GLU A 306 4.46 15.82 9.03
CA GLU A 306 3.58 14.66 9.06
C GLU A 306 3.18 14.22 10.48
N ASN A 307 4.07 14.38 11.47
CA ASN A 307 3.83 13.89 12.84
C ASN A 307 3.37 14.99 13.80
N GLU A 308 3.51 16.27 13.45
CA GLU A 308 3.14 17.37 14.34
C GLU A 308 2.12 18.31 13.69
N MET A 309 2.43 18.91 12.54
CA MET A 309 1.56 19.90 11.91
C MET A 309 0.27 19.27 11.35
N LEU A 310 0.37 18.18 10.58
CA LEU A 310 -0.78 17.51 9.96
C LEU A 310 -1.79 17.00 10.99
N PRO A 311 -1.39 16.40 12.13
CA PRO A 311 -2.33 16.07 13.20
C PRO A 311 -3.10 17.28 13.75
N ARG A 312 -2.51 18.48 13.80
CA ARG A 312 -3.24 19.70 14.18
C ARG A 312 -4.25 20.11 13.12
N LEU A 313 -3.90 19.96 11.84
CA LEU A 313 -4.83 20.18 10.75
C LEU A 313 -6.01 19.19 10.82
N ASP A 314 -5.73 17.90 11.01
CA ASP A 314 -6.76 16.85 11.12
C ASP A 314 -7.71 17.06 12.30
N ALA A 315 -7.21 17.59 13.41
CA ALA A 315 -8.02 17.86 14.59
C ALA A 315 -8.91 19.12 14.46
N ASN A 316 -8.58 20.06 13.57
CA ASN A 316 -9.22 21.39 13.53
C ASN A 316 -9.97 21.70 12.22
N PHE A 317 -9.80 20.89 11.17
CA PHE A 317 -10.41 21.11 9.86
C PHE A 317 -11.34 19.96 9.48
N SER A 318 -12.54 20.29 8.99
CA SER A 318 -13.47 19.30 8.45
C SER A 318 -12.91 18.70 7.14
N SER A 319 -13.40 17.51 6.77
CA SER A 319 -13.00 16.86 5.51
C SER A 319 -13.20 17.77 4.29
N GLU A 320 -14.28 18.56 4.26
CA GLU A 320 -14.57 19.50 3.16
C GLU A 320 -13.54 20.65 3.13
N GLN A 321 -13.20 21.21 4.29
CA GLN A 321 -12.16 22.24 4.38
C GLN A 321 -10.78 21.70 3.97
N GLN A 322 -10.46 20.45 4.33
CA GLN A 322 -9.21 19.82 3.91
C GLN A 322 -9.15 19.57 2.40
N GLN A 323 -10.28 19.22 1.77
CA GLN A 323 -10.39 19.05 0.31
C GLN A 323 -10.30 20.40 -0.42
N GLU A 324 -10.85 21.46 0.17
CA GLU A 324 -10.70 22.82 -0.36
C GLU A 324 -9.23 23.26 -0.32
N LEU A 325 -8.55 23.06 0.82
CA LEU A 325 -7.11 23.31 0.95
C LEU A 325 -6.30 22.49 -0.06
N ALA A 326 -6.66 21.21 -0.28
CA ALA A 326 -6.02 20.38 -1.28
C ALA A 326 -6.16 20.97 -2.69
N THR A 327 -7.33 21.51 -3.03
CA THR A 327 -7.59 22.14 -4.33
C THR A 327 -6.80 23.43 -4.49
N GLN A 328 -6.77 24.28 -3.46
CA GLN A 328 -5.99 25.52 -3.45
C GLN A 328 -4.49 25.23 -3.58
N PHE A 329 -3.98 24.26 -2.82
CA PHE A 329 -2.59 23.81 -2.88
C PHE A 329 -2.21 23.30 -4.28
N LYS A 330 -3.02 22.40 -4.87
CA LYS A 330 -2.81 21.90 -6.23
C LYS A 330 -2.76 23.03 -7.25
N SER A 331 -3.67 24.00 -7.13
CA SER A 331 -3.72 25.15 -8.04
C SER A 331 -2.48 26.05 -7.90
N ALA A 332 -2.07 26.38 -6.67
CA ALA A 332 -0.87 27.15 -6.39
C ALA A 332 0.39 26.45 -6.94
N LYS A 333 0.53 25.16 -6.64
CA LYS A 333 1.63 24.32 -7.12
C LYS A 333 1.68 24.24 -8.65
N SER A 334 0.54 24.01 -9.30
CA SER A 334 0.47 23.96 -10.78
C SER A 334 0.93 25.28 -11.41
N LYS A 335 0.48 26.42 -10.86
CA LYS A 335 0.89 27.73 -11.36
C LYS A 335 2.40 27.95 -11.21
N LEU A 336 2.97 27.57 -10.06
CA LEU A 336 4.41 27.63 -9.84
C LEU A 336 5.19 26.76 -10.81
N GLN A 337 4.70 25.55 -11.11
CA GLN A 337 5.30 24.65 -12.09
C GLN A 337 5.26 25.25 -13.51
N ASP A 338 4.16 25.89 -13.90
CA ASP A 338 4.04 26.59 -15.19
C ASP A 338 5.01 27.78 -15.29
N GLU A 339 5.16 28.57 -14.21
CA GLU A 339 6.12 29.68 -14.12
C GLU A 339 7.57 29.17 -14.25
N MET A 340 7.90 28.08 -13.56
CA MET A 340 9.22 27.44 -13.67
C MET A 340 9.48 26.93 -15.09
N ALA A 341 8.50 26.30 -15.74
CA ALA A 341 8.62 25.83 -17.11
C ALA A 341 8.79 27.00 -18.11
N ALA A 342 8.14 28.14 -17.86
CA ALA A 342 8.30 29.34 -18.68
C ALA A 342 9.67 29.99 -18.51
N SER A 343 10.26 29.97 -17.30
CA SER A 343 11.59 30.53 -17.03
C SER A 343 12.76 29.73 -17.62
N MET A 344 12.50 28.50 -18.06
CA MET A 344 13.47 27.59 -18.68
C MET A 344 13.47 27.65 -20.22
N LYS A 345 12.57 28.43 -20.83
CA LYS A 345 12.54 28.74 -22.27
C LYS A 345 13.24 30.06 -22.53
#